data_AF-A0A2U1PWG5-F1
#
_entry.id   AF-A0A2U1PWG5-F1
#
_cell.length_a   1.000
_cell.length_b   1.000
_cell.length_c   1.000
_cell.angle_alpha   90.00
_cell.angle_beta   90.00
_cell.angle_gamma   90.00
#
_symmetry.space_group_name_H-M   'P 1'
#
loop_
_entity.id
_entity.type
_entity.pdbx_description
1 polymer ?
#
loop_
_entity_poly.entity_id
_entity_poly.type
_entity_poly.pdbx_seq_one_letter_code
_entity_poly.pdbx_strand_id
1 'polypeptide(L)' 'MESTLFKNMVQEVRSEVDQCMGTWGKSGCSVLVDECRSDNGKVFLNFSVYCPEGLKFLRSVDGTNILDSTEAQ' A
#
# COMPACT_ATOMS: atom_id res chain seq x y z
N MET A 1 22.87 -6.88 -19.96
CA MET A 1 22.00 -8.02 -19.61
C MET A 1 21.11 -7.67 -18.41
N GLU A 2 21.67 -7.05 -17.37
CA GLU A 2 20.97 -6.53 -16.16
C GLU A 2 19.68 -5.70 -16.43
N SER A 3 19.71 -4.79 -17.43
CA SER A 3 18.55 -3.92 -17.72
C SER A 3 17.31 -4.68 -18.16
N THR A 4 17.46 -5.82 -18.85
CA THR A 4 16.33 -6.60 -19.36
C THR A 4 15.68 -7.43 -18.27
N LEU A 5 16.50 -8.03 -17.39
CA LEU A 5 16.00 -8.80 -16.25
C LEU A 5 15.19 -7.91 -15.31
N PHE A 6 15.73 -6.75 -14.93
CA PHE A 6 15.01 -5.79 -14.09
C PHE A 6 13.69 -5.35 -14.72
N LYS A 7 13.68 -5.04 -16.03
CA LYS A 7 12.45 -4.69 -16.74
C LYS A 7 11.42 -5.82 -16.70
N ASN A 8 11.84 -7.06 -16.91
CA ASN A 8 10.94 -8.21 -16.88
C ASN A 8 10.35 -8.42 -15.47
N MET A 9 11.16 -8.32 -14.41
CA MET A 9 10.69 -8.43 -13.03
C MET A 9 9.69 -7.31 -12.69
N VAL A 10 9.95 -6.08 -13.13
CA VAL A 10 9.01 -4.96 -12.93
C VAL A 10 7.69 -5.21 -13.67
N GLN A 11 7.72 -5.81 -14.87
CA GLN A 11 6.50 -6.15 -15.62
C GLN A 11 5.73 -7.30 -14.95
N GLU A 12 6.42 -8.32 -14.47
CA GLU A 12 5.83 -9.46 -13.76
C GLU A 12 5.09 -8.98 -12.51
N VAL A 13 5.76 -8.19 -11.66
CA VAL A 13 5.15 -7.62 -10.45
C VAL A 13 3.95 -6.73 -10.79
N ARG A 14 4.01 -5.92 -11.85
CA ARG A 14 2.86 -5.12 -12.29
C ARG A 14 1.68 -5.98 -12.73
N SER A 15 1.94 -7.04 -13.49
CA SER A 15 0.90 -7.97 -13.93
C SER A 15 0.22 -8.66 -12.75
N GLU A 16 0.98 -9.06 -11.72
CA GLU A 16 0.42 -9.64 -10.50
C GLU A 16 -0.47 -8.65 -9.75
N VAL A 17 -0.04 -7.39 -9.65
CA VAL A 17 -0.82 -6.33 -9.01
C VAL A 17 -2.10 -6.05 -9.81
N ASP A 18 -2.03 -5.93 -11.13
CA ASP A 18 -3.19 -5.68 -11.99
C ASP A 18 -4.21 -6.83 -11.93
N GLN A 19 -3.73 -8.08 -11.95
CA GLN A 19 -4.59 -9.25 -11.78
C GLN A 19 -5.30 -9.22 -10.42
N CYS A 20 -4.55 -8.94 -9.34
CA CYS A 20 -5.08 -8.85 -7.99
C CYS A 20 -6.14 -7.73 -7.87
N MET A 21 -5.86 -6.54 -8.40
CA MET A 21 -6.83 -5.43 -8.38
C MET A 21 -8.09 -5.73 -9.20
N GLY A 22 -7.95 -6.47 -10.31
CA GLY A 22 -9.06 -6.88 -11.16
C GLY A 22 -10.05 -7.84 -10.50
N THR A 23 -9.66 -8.58 -9.46
CA THR A 23 -10.54 -9.52 -8.75
C THR A 23 -11.34 -8.85 -7.64
N TRP A 24 -10.85 -7.76 -7.05
CA TRP A 24 -11.47 -7.10 -5.88
C TRP A 24 -12.92 -6.66 -6.10
N GLY A 25 -13.28 -6.23 -7.33
CA GLY A 25 -14.66 -5.88 -7.65
C GLY A 25 -15.62 -7.09 -7.67
N LYS A 26 -15.10 -8.31 -7.81
CA LYS A 26 -15.89 -9.56 -7.88
C LYS A 26 -15.89 -10.32 -6.56
N SER A 27 -14.72 -10.53 -5.95
CA SER A 27 -14.57 -11.27 -4.70
C SER A 27 -14.79 -10.41 -3.45
N GLY A 28 -14.73 -9.09 -3.61
CA GLY A 28 -14.63 -8.17 -2.49
C GLY A 28 -13.21 -8.12 -1.93
N CYS A 29 -12.91 -7.06 -1.20
CA CYS A 29 -11.64 -6.89 -0.51
C CYS A 29 -11.81 -6.00 0.72
N SER A 30 -10.95 -6.16 1.73
CA SER A 30 -10.94 -5.28 2.91
C SER A 30 -9.76 -4.32 2.82
N VAL A 31 -10.03 -3.02 2.97
CA VAL A 31 -8.96 -2.02 3.08
C VAL A 31 -8.52 -1.94 4.54
N LEU A 32 -7.22 -2.11 4.77
CA LEU A 32 -6.57 -2.00 6.06
C LEU A 32 -5.73 -0.73 6.08
N VAL A 33 -5.75 -0.04 7.22
CA VAL A 33 -4.97 1.18 7.46
C VAL A 33 -4.12 0.95 8.70
N ASP A 34 -2.83 1.18 8.57
CA ASP A 34 -1.86 1.09 9.66
C ASP A 34 -1.17 2.44 9.85
N GLU A 35 -1.07 2.91 11.09
CA GLU A 35 -0.33 4.12 11.44
C GLU A 35 1.10 3.75 11.82
N CYS A 36 2.07 4.31 11.11
CA CYS A 36 3.48 4.16 11.41
C CYS A 36 4.10 5.51 11.76
N ARG A 37 4.67 5.61 12.96
CA ARG A 37 5.36 6.81 13.44
C ARG A 37 6.87 6.63 13.28
N SER A 38 7.50 7.60 12.61
CA SER A 38 8.95 7.66 12.47
C SER A 38 9.58 8.36 13.69
N ASP A 39 10.84 8.03 13.98
CA ASP A 39 11.61 8.63 15.07
C ASP A 39 11.73 10.16 14.99
N ASN A 40 11.56 10.73 13.79
CA ASN A 40 11.54 12.18 13.56
C ASN A 40 10.16 12.84 13.77
N GLY A 41 9.20 12.10 14.33
CA GLY A 41 7.86 12.58 14.63
C GLY A 41 6.88 12.51 13.45
N LYS A 42 7.33 12.12 12.25
CA LYS A 42 6.43 11.96 11.10
C LYS A 42 5.47 10.80 11.30
N VAL A 43 4.24 10.97 10.84
CA VAL A 43 3.23 9.92 10.85
C VAL A 43 2.88 9.52 9.43
N PHE A 44 2.90 8.22 9.16
CA PHE A 44 2.57 7.63 7.88
C PHE A 44 1.35 6.73 8.01
N LEU A 45 0.35 6.94 7.16
CA LEU A 45 -0.79 6.04 7.03
C LEU A 45 -0.51 5.08 5.87
N ASN A 46 -0.31 3.80 6.20
CA ASN A 46 -0.09 2.73 5.24
C ASN A 46 -1.41 2.06 4.90
N PHE A 47 -1.81 2.17 3.64
CA PHE A 47 -3.00 1.53 3.12
C PHE A 47 -2.61 0.20 2.49
N SER A 48 -3.28 -0.86 2.92
CA SER A 48 -3.15 -2.19 2.34
C SER A 48 -4.53 -2.78 2.07
N VAL A 49 -4.58 -3.80 1.23
CA VAL A 49 -5.80 -4.53 0.89
C VAL A 49 -5.62 -5.99 1.23
N TYR A 50 -6.55 -6.53 2.00
CA TYR A 50 -6.70 -7.95 2.20
C TYR A 50 -7.72 -8.51 1.20
N CYS A 51 -7.26 -9.42 0.36
CA CYS A 51 -8.03 -10.09 -0.69
C CYS A 51 -7.74 -11.60 -0.67
N PRO A 52 -8.48 -12.44 -1.41
CA PRO A 52 -8.22 -13.88 -1.48
C PRO A 52 -6.78 -14.25 -1.86
N GLU A 53 -6.11 -13.39 -2.63
CA GLU A 53 -4.73 -13.53 -3.08
C GLU A 53 -3.70 -13.12 -2.01
N GLY A 54 -4.16 -12.57 -0.87
CA GLY A 54 -3.35 -12.19 0.29
C GLY A 54 -3.40 -10.70 0.62
N LEU A 55 -2.43 -10.27 1.45
CA LEU A 55 -2.26 -8.86 1.82
C LEU A 55 -1.39 -8.14 0.77
N LYS A 56 -1.89 -7.03 0.22
CA LYS A 56 -1.18 -6.22 -0.76
C LYS A 56 -1.06 -4.78 -0.27
N PHE A 57 0.14 -4.20 -0.35
CA PHE A 57 0.35 -2.78 -0.06
C PHE A 57 -0.15 -1.92 -1.22
N LEU A 58 -0.95 -0.90 -0.94
CA LEU A 58 -1.44 0.06 -1.94
C LEU A 58 -0.55 1.30 -1.99
N ARG A 59 -0.46 2.01 -0.86
CA ARG A 59 0.23 3.30 -0.77
C ARG A 59 0.51 3.65 0.68
N SER A 60 1.49 4.54 0.87
CA SER A 60 1.73 5.23 2.14
C SER A 60 1.49 6.72 1.93
N VAL A 61 0.88 7.38 2.92
CA VAL A 61 0.57 8.81 2.90
C VAL A 61 1.17 9.46 4.14
N ASP A 62 1.87 10.59 3.96
CA ASP A 62 2.32 11.42 5.07
C ASP A 62 1.08 12.09 5.71
N GLY A 63 0.78 11.67 6.94
CA GLY A 63 -0.35 12.13 7.74
C GLY A 63 0.07 13.02 8.90
N THR A 64 1.34 13.45 8.97
CA THR A 64 1.89 14.23 10.10
C THR A 64 1.01 15.45 10.40
N ASN A 65 0.72 16.27 9.39
CA ASN A 65 -0.11 17.47 9.53
C ASN A 65 -1.59 17.20 9.86
N ILE A 66 -2.08 15.98 9.62
CA ILE A 66 -3.48 15.61 9.83
C ILE A 66 -3.68 15.15 11.29
N LEU A 67 -2.74 14.36 11.80
CA LEU A 67 -2.86 13.72 13.11
C LEU A 67 -2.36 14.60 14.26
N ASP A 68 -1.42 15.52 14.00
CA ASP A 68 -1.01 16.56 14.97
C ASP A 68 -2.18 17.43 15.44
N SER A 69 -3.27 17.49 14.67
CA SER A 69 -4.48 18.26 14.98
C SER A 69 -5.41 17.58 16.01
N THR A 70 -5.17 16.32 16.34
CA THR A 70 -6.11 15.50 17.13
C THR A 70 -5.73 15.39 18.61
N GLU A 71 -4.52 15.84 18.98
CA GLU A 71 -4.03 15.82 20.38
C GLU A 71 -4.24 17.14 21.13
N ALA A 72 -5.00 18.08 20.57
CA ALA A 72 -5.41 19.32 21.22
C ALA A 72 -6.90 19.29 21.58
N GLN A 73 -7.30 18.42 22.52
CA GLN A 73 -8.57 18.59 23.24
C GLN A 73 -8.53 17.98 24.64
#